data_AF-A0A3N5MG39-F1
#
_entry.id   AF-A0A3N5MG39-F1
#
_cell.length_a   1.000
_cell.length_b   1.000
_cell.length_c   1.000
_cell.angle_alpha   90.00
_cell.angle_beta   90.00
_cell.angle_gamma   90.00
#
_symmetry.space_group_name_H-M   'P 1'
#
loop_
_entity.id
_entity.type
_entity.pdbx_description
1 polymer ?
#
loop_
_entity_poly.entity_id
_entity_poly.type
_entity_poly.pdbx_seq_one_letter_code
_entity_poly.pdbx_strand_id
1 'polypeptide(L)'
;MLRKELKEKFLRDLTPSERLFFLKKAREAIDQKRYPPSEDLFWYCYSLSIRERMRQIQPAGSEGYLRFLLVQGAKDTDEAIRMYGERLEKKKLPEADSEGHVFIEYFSE
;
A
#
# COMPACT_ATOMS: atom_id res chain seq x y z
N MET A 1 -7.62 5.14 15.85
CA MET A 1 -6.27 4.72 16.27
C MET A 1 -5.83 3.56 15.39
N LEU A 2 -4.65 3.61 14.78
CA LEU A 2 -4.16 2.49 13.96
C LEU A 2 -3.81 1.30 14.86
N ARG A 3 -4.18 0.11 14.40
CA ARG A 3 -3.88 -1.14 15.08
C ARG A 3 -2.38 -1.41 15.07
N LYS A 4 -1.82 -1.77 16.25
CA LYS A 4 -0.40 -2.10 16.41
C LYS A 4 0.04 -3.22 15.47
N GLU A 5 -0.87 -4.16 15.22
CA GLU A 5 -0.70 -5.29 14.32
C GLU A 5 -0.38 -4.84 12.88
N LEU A 6 -0.86 -3.67 12.45
CA LEU A 6 -0.54 -3.13 11.12
C LEU A 6 0.90 -2.62 11.05
N LYS A 7 1.40 -1.98 12.13
CA LYS A 7 2.82 -1.58 12.22
C LYS A 7 3.73 -2.79 12.24
N GLU A 8 3.40 -3.81 13.02
CA GLU A 8 4.15 -5.06 13.05
C GLU A 8 4.15 -5.75 11.68
N LYS A 9 3.01 -5.78 10.98
CA LYS A 9 2.92 -6.31 9.62
C LYS A 9 3.78 -5.51 8.63
N PHE A 10 3.72 -4.18 8.69
CA PHE A 10 4.53 -3.30 7.85
C PHE A 10 6.02 -3.54 8.03
N LEU A 11 6.48 -3.63 9.28
CA LEU A 11 7.88 -3.87 9.60
C LEU A 11 8.32 -5.29 9.22
N ARG A 12 7.47 -6.31 9.43
CA ARG A 12 7.84 -7.68 9.12
C ARG A 12 7.82 -7.97 7.62
N ASP A 13 6.81 -7.50 6.90
CA ASP A 13 6.51 -7.96 5.54
C ASP A 13 7.17 -7.09 4.46
N LEU A 14 7.49 -5.82 4.74
CA LEU A 14 8.12 -4.90 3.78
C LEU A 14 9.61 -4.69 4.09
N THR A 15 10.42 -4.72 3.04
CA THR A 15 11.84 -4.33 3.06
C THR A 15 12.00 -2.81 3.24
N PRO A 16 13.18 -2.30 3.63
CA PRO A 16 13.39 -0.86 3.80
C PRO A 16 13.04 -0.01 2.55
N SER A 17 13.36 -0.48 1.35
CA SER A 17 13.02 0.23 0.10
C SER A 17 11.51 0.23 -0.16
N GLU A 18 10.82 -0.87 0.12
CA GLU A 18 9.37 -0.95 0.00
C GLU A 18 8.65 -0.11 1.05
N ARG A 19 9.20 0.01 2.26
CA ARG A 19 8.68 0.93 3.29
C ARG A 19 8.79 2.38 2.84
N LEU A 20 9.91 2.78 2.21
CA LEU A 20 10.03 4.11 1.61
C LEU A 20 9.01 4.34 0.50
N PHE A 21 8.80 3.33 -0.36
CA PHE A 21 7.77 3.40 -1.40
C PHE A 21 6.37 3.54 -0.79
N PHE A 22 6.05 2.74 0.23
CA PHE A 22 4.80 2.82 0.99
C PHE A 22 4.58 4.24 1.54
N LEU A 23 5.56 4.79 2.26
CA LEU A 23 5.47 6.12 2.88
C LEU A 23 5.30 7.22 1.83
N LYS A 24 6.00 7.12 0.70
CA LYS A 24 5.80 8.02 -0.45
C LYS A 24 4.37 7.95 -0.96
N LYS A 25 3.82 6.75 -1.15
CA LYS A 25 2.43 6.56 -1.61
C LYS A 25 1.40 7.01 -0.61
N ALA A 26 1.64 6.82 0.69
CA ALA A 26 0.78 7.32 1.75
C ALA A 26 0.74 8.85 1.72
N ARG A 27 1.90 9.51 1.60
CA ARG A 27 1.97 10.97 1.50
C ARG A 27 1.25 11.51 0.27
N GLU A 28 1.50 10.92 -0.91
CA GLU A 28 0.77 11.28 -2.15
C GLU A 28 -0.76 11.11 -1.98
N ALA A 29 -1.20 10.02 -1.35
CA ALA A 29 -2.61 9.75 -1.13
C ALA A 29 -3.28 10.73 -0.15
N ILE A 30 -2.59 11.08 0.92
CA ILE A 30 -3.09 12.05 1.91
C ILE A 30 -3.11 13.45 1.29
N ASP A 31 -1.98 13.93 0.77
CA ASP A 31 -1.82 15.34 0.38
C ASP A 31 -2.52 15.65 -0.94
N GLN A 32 -2.42 14.76 -1.93
CA GLN A 32 -2.91 15.01 -3.28
C GLN A 32 -4.30 14.42 -3.51
N LYS A 33 -4.55 13.21 -2.97
CA LYS A 33 -5.83 12.53 -3.12
C LYS A 33 -6.81 12.80 -1.98
N ARG A 34 -6.38 13.48 -0.90
CA ARG A 34 -7.23 13.83 0.26
C ARG A 34 -7.85 12.58 0.91
N TYR A 35 -7.13 11.48 0.90
CA TYR A 35 -7.57 10.25 1.55
C TYR A 35 -7.29 10.34 3.05
N PRO A 36 -8.28 10.05 3.91
CA PRO A 36 -8.09 10.13 5.34
C PRO A 36 -7.17 9.02 5.86
N PRO A 37 -6.33 9.29 6.87
CA PRO A 37 -5.62 8.28 7.64
C PRO A 37 -6.56 7.19 8.15
N SER A 38 -6.36 5.96 7.70
CA SER A 38 -7.25 4.85 8.04
C SER A 38 -6.60 3.50 7.76
N GLU A 39 -7.23 2.43 8.23
CA GLU A 39 -6.83 1.07 7.85
C GLU A 39 -6.97 0.85 6.33
N ASP A 40 -7.99 1.42 5.69
CA ASP A 40 -8.14 1.34 4.23
C ASP A 40 -6.95 2.00 3.51
N LEU A 41 -6.45 3.14 4.00
CA LEU A 41 -5.26 3.81 3.47
C LEU A 41 -4.01 2.94 3.63
N PHE A 42 -3.85 2.33 4.80
CA PHE A 42 -2.78 1.37 5.03
C PHE A 42 -2.81 0.23 4.01
N TRP A 43 -3.96 -0.44 3.86
CA TRP A 43 -4.07 -1.58 2.96
C TRP A 43 -3.93 -1.21 1.49
N TYR A 44 -4.37 -0.01 1.11
CA TYR A 44 -4.15 0.55 -0.21
C TYR A 44 -2.66 0.72 -0.51
N CYS A 45 -1.92 1.42 0.36
CA CYS A 45 -0.49 1.66 0.18
C CYS A 45 0.34 0.36 0.31
N TYR A 46 -0.08 -0.56 1.17
CA TYR A 46 0.54 -1.87 1.33
C TYR A 46 0.40 -2.68 0.04
N SER A 47 -0.81 -2.78 -0.50
CA SER A 47 -1.07 -3.49 -1.76
C SER A 47 -0.30 -2.87 -2.93
N LEU A 48 -0.21 -1.53 -3.00
CA LEU A 48 0.65 -0.85 -3.98
C LEU A 48 2.13 -1.27 -3.87
N SER A 49 2.63 -1.44 -2.64
CA SER A 49 4.03 -1.84 -2.39
C SER A 49 4.28 -3.29 -2.79
N ILE A 50 3.35 -4.20 -2.49
CA ILE A 50 3.40 -5.59 -2.95
C ILE A 50 3.30 -5.67 -4.47
N ARG A 51 2.46 -4.84 -5.09
CA ARG A 51 2.35 -4.78 -6.54
C ARG A 51 3.65 -4.34 -7.19
N GLU A 52 4.32 -3.35 -6.60
CA GLU A 52 5.62 -2.87 -7.06
C GLU A 52 6.70 -3.95 -6.94
N ARG A 53 6.74 -4.68 -5.81
CA ARG A 53 7.61 -5.87 -5.66
C ARG A 53 7.42 -6.86 -6.81
N MET A 54 6.18 -7.19 -7.15
CA MET A 54 5.88 -8.13 -8.24
C MET A 54 6.34 -7.61 -9.61
N ARG A 55 6.30 -6.29 -9.86
CA ARG A 55 6.81 -5.70 -11.12
C ARG A 55 8.31 -5.82 -11.28
N GLN A 56 9.04 -5.82 -10.17
CA GLN A 56 10.50 -5.93 -10.16
C GLN A 56 11.00 -7.36 -10.35
N ILE A 57 10.12 -8.36 -10.19
CA ILE A 57 10.45 -9.75 -10.50
C ILE A 57 10.45 -9.92 -12.03
N GLN A 58 11.63 -10.02 -12.63
CA GLN A 58 11.76 -10.37 -14.04
C GLN A 58 11.50 -11.87 -14.23
N PRO A 59 10.53 -12.28 -15.07
CA PRO A 59 10.25 -13.69 -15.35
C PRO A 59 11.21 -14.32 -16.38
N ALA A 60 12.38 -13.71 -16.63
CA ALA A 60 13.32 -14.23 -17.63
C ALA A 60 13.88 -15.59 -17.16
N GLY A 61 13.46 -16.68 -17.83
CA GLY A 61 13.87 -18.04 -17.51
C GLY A 61 13.10 -18.72 -16.37
N SER A 62 12.05 -18.11 -15.82
CA SER A 62 11.26 -18.71 -14.74
C SER A 62 10.35 -19.83 -15.25
N GLU A 63 10.25 -20.92 -14.47
CA GLU A 63 9.32 -22.03 -14.73
C GLU A 63 7.87 -21.55 -14.87
N GLY A 64 7.09 -22.19 -15.74
CA GLY A 64 5.71 -21.76 -16.07
C GLY A 64 4.78 -21.61 -14.85
N TYR A 65 4.99 -22.42 -13.81
CA TYR A 65 4.24 -22.34 -12.55
C TYR A 65 4.53 -21.05 -11.77
N LEU A 66 5.80 -20.61 -11.70
CA LEU A 66 6.17 -19.36 -11.03
C LEU A 66 5.55 -18.16 -11.75
N ARG A 67 5.52 -18.19 -13.09
CA ARG A 67 4.86 -17.16 -13.89
C ARG A 67 3.35 -17.12 -13.62
N PHE A 68 2.71 -18.28 -13.51
CA PHE A 68 1.29 -18.37 -13.16
C PHE A 68 1.02 -17.75 -11.78
N LEU A 69 1.80 -18.12 -10.76
CA LEU A 69 1.66 -17.55 -9.40
C LEU A 69 1.85 -16.03 -9.39
N LEU A 70 2.84 -15.50 -10.12
CA LEU A 70 3.07 -14.06 -10.22
C LEU A 70 1.89 -13.34 -10.89
N VAL A 71 1.35 -13.89 -11.98
CA VAL A 71 0.20 -13.30 -12.67
C VAL A 71 -1.04 -13.33 -11.78
N GLN A 72 -1.30 -14.45 -11.09
CA GLN A 72 -2.46 -14.55 -10.21
C GLN A 72 -2.33 -13.62 -9.00
N GLY A 73 -1.17 -13.62 -8.34
CA GLY A 73 -0.89 -12.70 -7.23
C GLY A 73 -0.99 -11.23 -7.64
N ALA A 74 -0.54 -10.88 -8.85
CA ALA A 74 -0.69 -9.52 -9.37
C ALA A 74 -2.16 -9.13 -9.56
N LYS A 75 -2.99 -10.03 -10.11
CA LYS A 75 -4.44 -9.80 -10.24
C LYS A 75 -5.11 -9.61 -8.89
N ASP A 76 -4.83 -10.48 -7.92
CA ASP A 76 -5.42 -10.39 -6.58
C ASP A 76 -4.99 -9.09 -5.88
N THR A 77 -3.74 -8.66 -6.09
CA THR A 77 -3.22 -7.40 -5.56
C THR A 77 -3.86 -6.19 -6.25
N ASP A 78 -4.02 -6.22 -7.58
CA ASP A 78 -4.68 -5.16 -8.35
C ASP A 78 -6.15 -4.99 -7.93
N GLU A 79 -6.84 -6.11 -7.64
CA GLU A 79 -8.20 -6.10 -7.11
C GLU A 79 -8.27 -5.51 -5.68
N ALA A 80 -7.31 -5.84 -4.81
CA ALA A 80 -7.22 -5.23 -3.49
C ALA A 80 -6.98 -3.71 -3.58
N ILE A 81 -6.08 -3.27 -4.46
CA ILE A 81 -5.82 -1.84 -4.72
C ILE A 81 -7.12 -1.14 -5.14
N ARG A 82 -7.87 -1.74 -6.07
CA ARG A 82 -9.15 -1.22 -6.54
C ARG A 82 -10.16 -1.12 -5.40
N MET A 83 -10.36 -2.20 -4.66
CA MET A 83 -11.33 -2.27 -3.56
C MET A 83 -11.05 -1.22 -2.47
N TYR A 84 -9.81 -1.11 -2.00
CA TYR A 84 -9.46 -0.12 -0.99
C TYR A 84 -9.48 1.31 -1.55
N GLY A 85 -9.06 1.48 -2.81
CA GLY A 85 -9.16 2.76 -3.51
C GLY A 85 -10.60 3.27 -3.59
N GLU A 86 -11.55 2.41 -3.96
CA GLU A 86 -12.98 2.77 -4.00
C GLU A 86 -13.55 3.14 -2.63
N ARG A 87 -13.11 2.46 -1.56
CA ARG A 87 -13.50 2.81 -0.19
C ARG A 87 -12.94 4.16 0.22
N LEU A 88 -11.71 4.46 -0.17
CA LEU A 88 -11.05 5.75 0.12
C LEU A 88 -11.67 6.89 -0.67
N GLU A 89 -12.02 6.69 -1.94
CA GLU A 89 -12.73 7.69 -2.74
C GLU A 89 -14.08 8.06 -2.10
N LYS A 90 -14.81 7.09 -1.56
CA LYS A 90 -16.08 7.34 -0.83
C LYS A 90 -15.89 8.11 0.47
N LYS A 91 -14.68 8.07 1.05
CA LYS A 91 -14.32 8.72 2.33
C LYS A 91 -13.43 9.95 2.13
N LYS A 92 -13.24 10.37 0.88
CA LYS A 92 -12.35 11.46 0.51
C LYS A 92 -12.77 12.75 1.21
N LEU A 93 -11.79 13.43 1.78
CA LEU A 93 -12.04 14.65 2.52
C LEU A 93 -12.14 15.86 1.56
N PRO A 94 -12.94 16.89 1.92
CA PRO A 94 -12.98 18.13 1.16
C PRO A 94 -11.62 18.82 1.09
N GLU A 95 -10.84 18.74 2.17
CA GLU A 95 -9.50 19.31 2.32
C GLU A 95 -8.53 18.23 2.81
N ALA A 96 -7.21 18.50 2.72
CA ALA A 96 -6.20 17.55 3.19
C ALA A 96 -6.32 17.36 4.72
N ASP A 97 -6.18 16.12 5.18
CA ASP A 97 -6.29 15.80 6.60
C ASP A 97 -5.09 16.37 7.37
N SER A 98 -5.35 17.20 8.38
CA SER A 98 -4.31 17.72 9.26
C SER A 98 -3.64 16.60 10.07
N GLU A 99 -4.33 15.48 10.34
CA GLU A 99 -3.77 14.32 11.04
C GLU A 99 -2.96 13.39 10.12
N GLY A 100 -2.84 13.72 8.84
CA GLY A 100 -2.04 12.97 7.87
C GLY A 100 -0.59 12.73 8.30
N HIS A 101 0.04 13.71 8.94
CA HIS A 101 1.42 13.61 9.42
C HIS A 101 1.58 12.52 10.49
N VAL A 102 0.59 12.34 11.39
CA VAL A 102 0.61 11.32 12.44
C VAL A 102 0.65 9.92 11.85
N PHE A 103 -0.08 9.68 10.76
CA PHE A 103 -0.02 8.40 10.03
C PHE A 103 1.38 8.14 9.48
N ILE A 104 1.98 9.15 8.86
CA ILE A 104 3.31 9.03 8.26
C ILE A 104 4.37 8.79 9.34
N GLU A 105 4.36 9.56 10.42
CA GLU A 105 5.27 9.41 11.56
C GLU A 105 5.14 8.03 12.19
N TYR A 106 3.91 7.56 12.42
CA TYR A 106 3.66 6.24 13.00
C TYR A 106 4.31 5.09 12.22
N PHE A 107 4.43 5.18 10.89
CA PHE A 107 5.10 4.17 10.06
C PHE A 107 6.55 4.52 9.67
N SER A 108 7.03 5.71 10.04
CA SER A 108 8.43 6.13 9.78
C SER A 108 9.38 5.75 10.91
N GLU A 109 8.87 5.67 12.14
CA GLU A 109 9.58 5.17 13.34
C GLU A 109 9.63 3.63 13.41
#